data_AF-A0A2D5VK07-F1
#
_entry.id   AF-A0A2D5VK07-F1
#
_cell.length_a   1.000
_cell.length_b   1.000
_cell.length_c   1.000
_cell.angle_alpha   90.00
_cell.angle_beta   90.00
_cell.angle_gamma   90.00
#
_symmetry.space_group_name_H-M   'P 1'
#
loop_
_entity.id
_entity.type
_entity.pdbx_description
1 polymer ?
#
loop_
_entity_poly.entity_id
_entity_poly.type
_entity_poly.pdbx_seq_one_letter_code
_entity_poly.pdbx_strand_id
1 'polypeptide(L)'
;MLRSISKLAIVLFMIGLVTTAFAGIKAQKFKVSQHKDGHQIWFEAEDYTERLPDNDEFYPVVAKDGAFGQAITRTGNGGGRISYTFDISQAGRKGGEWYFWGRVINPSNTSDFMLIESDPEDKGRIPTAAPFATAGLGNDDRIFERNQGPPWAWGVKPSKEAHIKTLADGKM
;
A
#
# COMPACT_ATOMS: atom_id res chain seq x y z
N MET A 1 -52.44 -31.25 19.47
CA MET A 1 -51.93 -30.90 18.12
C MET A 1 -51.24 -29.54 18.21
N LEU A 2 -49.97 -29.48 18.66
CA LEU A 2 -49.18 -28.24 18.71
C LEU A 2 -47.70 -28.58 19.00
N ARG A 3 -46.93 -29.03 18.01
CA ARG A 3 -45.50 -29.36 18.20
C ARG A 3 -44.56 -28.98 17.03
N SER A 4 -45.02 -28.26 16.00
CA SER A 4 -44.17 -27.97 14.84
C SER A 4 -43.77 -26.49 14.64
N ILE A 5 -44.28 -25.55 15.44
CA ILE A 5 -44.04 -24.11 15.19
C ILE A 5 -42.69 -23.61 15.78
N SER A 6 -42.09 -24.34 16.73
CA SER A 6 -40.91 -23.87 17.47
C SER A 6 -39.58 -23.97 16.71
N LYS A 7 -39.42 -24.91 15.78
CA LYS A 7 -38.12 -25.10 15.08
C LYS A 7 -37.94 -24.17 13.89
N LEU A 8 -39.03 -23.78 13.21
CA LEU A 8 -38.96 -22.94 12.02
C LEU A 8 -38.68 -21.46 12.36
N ALA A 9 -39.22 -20.97 13.48
CA ALA A 9 -38.99 -19.60 13.95
C ALA A 9 -37.54 -19.35 14.41
N ILE A 10 -36.90 -20.35 15.04
CA ILE A 10 -35.52 -20.25 15.50
C ILE A 10 -34.53 -20.28 14.33
N VAL A 11 -34.81 -21.08 13.29
CA VAL A 11 -33.97 -21.13 12.09
C VAL A 11 -34.08 -19.84 11.27
N LEU A 12 -35.27 -19.25 11.14
CA LEU A 12 -35.45 -17.96 10.47
C LEU A 12 -34.81 -16.80 11.24
N PHE A 13 -34.82 -16.82 12.58
CA PHE A 13 -34.13 -15.82 13.39
C PHE A 13 -32.60 -15.95 13.29
N MET A 14 -32.06 -17.18 13.21
CA MET A 14 -30.64 -17.44 12.99
C MET A 14 -30.16 -17.09 11.57
N ILE A 15 -31.00 -17.28 10.54
CA ILE A 15 -30.68 -16.86 9.17
C ILE A 15 -30.74 -15.33 9.04
N GLY A 16 -31.68 -14.67 9.71
CA GLY A 16 -31.80 -13.21 9.72
C GLY A 16 -30.65 -12.48 10.43
N LEU A 17 -30.00 -13.12 11.43
CA LEU A 17 -28.86 -12.53 12.15
C LEU A 17 -27.52 -12.62 11.41
N VAL A 18 -27.40 -13.51 10.42
CA VAL A 18 -26.13 -13.71 9.67
C VAL A 18 -26.04 -12.79 8.44
N THR A 19 -27.14 -12.19 7.99
CA THR A 19 -27.15 -11.34 6.78
C THR A 19 -26.86 -9.86 7.01
N THR A 20 -26.74 -9.38 8.26
CA THR A 20 -26.58 -7.94 8.55
C THR A 20 -25.16 -7.47 8.84
N ALA A 21 -24.13 -8.29 8.63
CA ALA A 21 -22.76 -7.96 9.06
C ALA A 21 -21.68 -8.05 7.96
N PHE A 22 -21.98 -7.83 6.68
CA PHE A 22 -20.91 -7.74 5.66
C PHE A 22 -21.11 -6.68 4.56
N ALA A 23 -22.10 -5.79 4.70
CA ALA A 23 -22.23 -4.64 3.82
C ALA A 23 -21.34 -3.49 4.33
N GLY A 24 -20.02 -3.55 4.09
CA GLY A 24 -19.15 -2.41 4.37
C GLY A 24 -17.66 -2.67 4.54
N ILE A 25 -17.21 -3.93 4.65
CA ILE A 25 -15.76 -4.21 4.71
C ILE A 25 -15.24 -4.16 3.28
N LYS A 26 -14.71 -3.00 2.84
CA LYS A 26 -13.78 -2.98 1.70
C LYS A 26 -12.72 -4.04 1.99
N ALA A 27 -12.56 -5.02 1.11
CA ALA A 27 -11.54 -6.04 1.26
C ALA A 27 -10.18 -5.35 1.47
N GLN A 28 -9.46 -5.77 2.51
CA GLN A 28 -8.11 -5.25 2.76
C GLN A 28 -7.24 -5.61 1.56
N LYS A 29 -6.65 -4.59 0.92
CA LYS A 29 -5.70 -4.76 -0.20
C LYS A 29 -4.28 -5.05 0.27
N PHE A 30 -4.13 -5.50 1.52
CA PHE A 30 -2.84 -5.80 2.13
C PHE A 30 -2.92 -7.00 3.06
N LYS A 31 -1.77 -7.65 3.26
CA LYS A 31 -1.59 -8.79 4.16
C LYS A 31 -0.76 -8.35 5.36
N VAL A 32 -1.08 -8.83 6.56
CA VAL A 32 -0.30 -8.57 7.77
C VAL A 32 0.44 -9.83 8.20
N SER A 33 1.71 -9.71 8.54
CA SER A 33 2.51 -10.77 9.15
C SER A 33 3.32 -10.27 10.34
N GLN A 34 3.81 -11.19 11.17
CA GLN A 34 4.79 -10.90 12.20
C GLN A 34 6.19 -11.23 11.68
N HIS A 35 7.18 -10.42 12.06
CA HIS A 35 8.59 -10.69 11.81
C HIS A 35 9.42 -10.31 13.03
N LYS A 36 10.00 -11.32 13.70
CA LYS A 36 10.63 -11.16 15.01
C LYS A 36 9.67 -10.43 15.96
N ASP A 37 10.10 -9.31 16.55
CA ASP A 37 9.31 -8.50 17.48
C ASP A 37 8.49 -7.40 16.78
N GLY A 38 8.46 -7.37 15.44
CA GLY A 38 7.76 -6.37 14.64
C GLY A 38 6.59 -6.90 13.82
N HIS A 39 5.82 -5.98 13.25
CA HIS A 39 4.74 -6.27 12.29
C HIS A 39 5.15 -5.84 10.88
N GLN A 40 4.65 -6.56 9.89
CA GLN A 40 4.85 -6.25 8.48
C GLN A 40 3.50 -6.11 7.79
N ILE A 41 3.42 -5.16 6.87
CA ILE A 41 2.28 -4.96 5.98
C ILE A 41 2.78 -5.18 4.55
N TRP A 42 2.10 -6.06 3.80
CA TRP A 42 2.46 -6.43 2.44
C TRP A 42 1.38 -5.98 1.48
N PHE A 43 1.80 -5.33 0.40
CA PHE A 43 0.95 -4.96 -0.73
C PHE A 43 1.45 -5.69 -1.97
N GLU A 44 0.53 -6.17 -2.81
CA GLU A 44 0.87 -6.37 -4.21
C GLU A 44 0.96 -4.98 -4.87
N ALA A 45 1.86 -4.80 -5.84
CA ALA A 45 2.08 -3.48 -6.43
C ALA A 45 0.80 -2.98 -7.15
N GLU A 46 0.12 -3.87 -7.87
CA GLU A 46 -1.14 -3.60 -8.55
C GLU A 46 -2.32 -3.31 -7.62
N ASP A 47 -2.19 -3.60 -6.32
CA ASP A 47 -3.25 -3.41 -5.31
C ASP A 47 -3.26 -1.99 -4.72
N TYR A 48 -2.85 -1.00 -5.52
CA TYR A 48 -2.95 0.41 -5.15
C TYR A 48 -4.38 0.83 -4.84
N THR A 49 -4.50 1.83 -3.98
CA THR A 49 -5.79 2.43 -3.61
C THR A 49 -6.23 3.47 -4.62
N GLU A 50 -5.30 4.26 -5.12
CA GLU A 50 -5.56 5.31 -6.09
C GLU A 50 -4.40 5.42 -7.07
N ARG A 51 -4.73 5.71 -8.33
CA ARG A 51 -3.80 6.11 -9.38
C ARG A 51 -4.29 7.42 -9.98
N LEU A 52 -3.43 8.43 -10.03
CA LEU A 52 -3.77 9.74 -10.60
C LEU A 52 -2.75 10.17 -11.65
N PRO A 53 -3.18 10.59 -12.85
CA PRO A 53 -4.53 10.36 -13.40
C PRO A 53 -4.84 8.86 -13.46
N ASP A 54 -6.12 8.49 -13.42
CA ASP A 54 -6.55 7.08 -13.41
C ASP A 54 -6.47 6.45 -14.80
N ASN A 55 -5.24 6.32 -15.30
CA ASN A 55 -4.91 5.72 -16.59
C ASN A 55 -3.47 5.16 -16.58
N ASP A 56 -3.09 4.52 -17.68
CA ASP A 56 -1.78 3.86 -17.84
C ASP A 56 -0.67 4.79 -18.34
N GLU A 57 -0.90 6.11 -18.39
CA GLU A 57 0.02 7.07 -19.01
C GLU A 57 1.38 7.18 -18.29
N PHE A 58 1.39 6.98 -16.97
CA PHE A 58 2.58 7.14 -16.11
C PHE A 58 3.01 5.82 -15.47
N TYR A 59 2.03 5.07 -14.93
CA TYR A 59 2.25 3.88 -14.12
C TYR A 59 1.35 2.72 -14.56
N PRO A 60 1.60 2.12 -15.74
CA PRO A 60 0.85 0.95 -16.20
C PRO A 60 1.13 -0.28 -15.34
N VAL A 61 0.10 -1.10 -15.19
CA VAL A 61 0.19 -2.43 -14.60
C VAL A 61 0.50 -3.43 -15.71
N VAL A 62 1.58 -4.20 -15.56
CA VAL A 62 2.07 -5.11 -16.60
C VAL A 62 2.33 -6.51 -16.04
N ALA A 63 2.16 -7.52 -16.89
CA ALA A 63 2.73 -8.84 -16.61
C ALA A 63 4.26 -8.76 -16.73
N LYS A 64 4.98 -9.30 -15.75
CA LYS A 64 6.45 -9.31 -15.75
C LYS A 64 6.97 -10.62 -15.18
N ASP A 65 7.87 -11.26 -15.92
CA ASP A 65 8.44 -12.55 -15.53
C ASP A 65 9.05 -12.49 -14.12
N GLY A 66 8.65 -13.45 -13.28
CA GLY A 66 9.11 -13.57 -11.90
C GLY A 66 8.45 -12.63 -10.88
N ALA A 67 7.48 -11.80 -11.28
CA ALA A 67 6.60 -11.09 -10.35
C ALA A 67 5.73 -12.09 -9.54
N PHE A 68 5.34 -11.72 -8.32
CA PHE A 68 4.41 -12.55 -7.54
C PHE A 68 2.97 -12.44 -8.06
N GLY A 69 2.57 -11.24 -8.48
CA GLY A 69 1.38 -10.97 -9.27
C GLY A 69 1.75 -10.20 -10.53
N GLN A 70 1.24 -8.98 -10.66
CA GLN A 70 1.64 -8.03 -11.71
C GLN A 70 2.73 -7.09 -11.19
N ALA A 71 3.23 -6.23 -12.07
CA ALA A 71 4.19 -5.19 -11.73
C ALA A 71 3.62 -3.83 -12.13
N ILE A 72 3.93 -2.80 -11.34
CA ILE A 72 3.84 -1.42 -11.81
C ILE A 72 5.16 -1.06 -12.46
N THR A 73 5.10 -0.51 -13.66
CA THR A 73 6.28 0.04 -14.35
C THR A 73 6.08 1.52 -14.64
N ARG A 74 7.17 2.23 -14.95
CA ARG A 74 7.13 3.63 -15.36
C ARG A 74 7.22 3.71 -16.88
N THR A 75 6.43 4.60 -17.48
CA THR A 75 6.51 4.88 -18.92
C THR A 75 7.66 5.80 -19.31
N GLY A 76 8.22 6.54 -18.34
CA GLY A 76 9.20 7.61 -18.55
C GLY A 76 8.59 9.01 -18.67
N ASN A 77 7.26 9.11 -18.73
CA ASN A 77 6.58 10.40 -18.66
C ASN A 77 6.69 10.99 -17.25
N GLY A 78 6.98 12.28 -17.16
CA GLY A 78 7.06 12.99 -15.87
C GLY A 78 5.67 13.23 -15.29
N GLY A 79 5.44 12.75 -14.07
CA GLY A 79 4.19 12.94 -13.34
C GLY A 79 3.59 11.63 -12.85
N GLY A 80 2.27 11.67 -12.67
CA GLY A 80 1.48 10.58 -12.11
C GLY A 80 1.74 10.31 -10.61
N ARG A 81 0.81 9.62 -9.97
CA ARG A 81 0.93 9.14 -8.59
C ARG A 81 0.26 7.79 -8.45
N ILE A 82 0.92 6.88 -7.73
CA ILE A 82 0.31 5.65 -7.21
C ILE A 82 0.27 5.79 -5.68
N SER A 83 -0.88 5.53 -5.08
CA SER A 83 -1.10 5.66 -3.65
C SER A 83 -1.64 4.37 -3.05
N TYR A 84 -1.13 4.02 -1.89
CA TYR A 84 -1.57 2.89 -1.09
C TYR A 84 -2.08 3.42 0.25
N THR A 85 -3.30 3.02 0.63
CA THR A 85 -3.88 3.34 1.92
C THR A 85 -3.94 2.08 2.77
N PHE A 86 -3.46 2.17 3.99
CA PHE A 86 -3.45 1.06 4.93
C PHE A 86 -3.71 1.54 6.35
N ASP A 87 -4.15 0.59 7.18
CA ASP A 87 -4.44 0.83 8.59
C ASP A 87 -3.44 0.08 9.46
N ILE A 88 -2.49 0.81 10.07
CA ILE A 88 -1.51 0.25 11.01
C ILE A 88 -2.18 -0.36 12.25
N SER A 89 -3.47 -0.05 12.50
CA SER A 89 -4.22 -0.66 13.58
C SER A 89 -4.43 -2.17 13.39
N GLN A 90 -4.26 -2.64 12.16
CA GLN A 90 -4.31 -4.05 11.79
C GLN A 90 -2.93 -4.73 11.95
N ALA A 91 -1.87 -3.94 12.15
CA ALA A 91 -0.48 -4.38 12.28
C ALA A 91 0.14 -3.90 13.60
N GLY A 92 -0.49 -4.26 14.73
CA GLY A 92 0.04 -3.99 16.06
C GLY A 92 -0.31 -2.63 16.68
N ARG A 93 -1.00 -1.74 15.94
CA ARG A 93 -1.57 -0.47 16.46
C ARG A 93 -0.54 0.51 17.01
N LYS A 94 0.66 0.55 16.44
CA LYS A 94 1.75 1.38 16.97
C LYS A 94 2.42 2.20 15.87
N GLY A 95 2.39 3.52 16.03
CA GLY A 95 3.24 4.46 15.33
C GLY A 95 4.70 4.35 15.76
N GLY A 96 5.54 5.20 15.21
CA GLY A 96 6.99 5.14 15.34
C GLY A 96 7.66 4.86 14.02
N GLU A 97 8.85 4.27 14.06
CA GLU A 97 9.67 4.07 12.87
C GLU A 97 9.17 2.87 12.05
N TRP A 98 8.88 3.13 10.77
CA TRP A 98 8.51 2.13 9.78
C TRP A 98 9.54 2.06 8.67
N TYR A 99 9.82 0.82 8.25
CA TYR A 99 10.79 0.51 7.20
C TYR A 99 10.06 0.14 5.93
N PHE A 100 10.42 0.77 4.82
CA PHE A 100 9.82 0.56 3.51
C PHE A 100 10.79 -0.18 2.60
N TRP A 101 10.30 -1.27 2.02
CA TRP A 101 11.03 -2.07 1.04
C TRP A 101 10.11 -2.46 -0.10
N GLY A 102 10.71 -2.77 -1.25
CA GLY A 102 9.99 -3.21 -2.44
C GLY A 102 10.81 -4.25 -3.17
N ARG A 103 10.16 -5.11 -3.95
CA ARG A 103 10.85 -5.98 -4.89
C ARG A 103 10.86 -5.27 -6.22
N VAL A 104 12.04 -4.92 -6.74
CA VAL A 104 12.18 -4.01 -7.87
C VAL A 104 13.12 -4.56 -8.95
N ILE A 105 12.96 -4.04 -10.16
CA ILE A 105 13.91 -4.08 -11.27
C ILE A 105 14.15 -2.63 -11.70
N ASN A 106 15.36 -2.14 -11.52
CA ASN A 106 15.80 -0.78 -11.82
C ASN A 106 17.23 -0.77 -12.40
N PRO A 107 17.45 -1.29 -13.63
CA PRO A 107 18.79 -1.39 -14.22
C PRO A 107 19.43 -0.03 -14.53
N SER A 108 18.62 1.04 -14.55
CA SER A 108 19.04 2.39 -14.94
C SER A 108 19.21 3.33 -13.74
N ASN A 109 19.13 2.82 -12.51
CA ASN A 109 19.27 3.62 -11.29
C ASN A 109 18.32 4.84 -11.28
N THR A 110 17.10 4.67 -11.80
CA THR A 110 16.10 5.73 -11.84
C THR A 110 15.52 5.93 -10.45
N SER A 111 15.36 7.19 -10.04
CA SER A 111 14.84 7.54 -8.72
C SER A 111 13.31 7.50 -8.72
N ASP A 112 12.72 6.73 -7.80
CA ASP A 112 11.33 6.93 -7.36
C ASP A 112 11.32 7.82 -6.13
N PHE A 113 10.16 8.35 -5.78
CA PHE A 113 9.99 9.16 -4.58
C PHE A 113 8.76 8.70 -3.79
N MET A 114 8.85 8.78 -2.47
CA MET A 114 7.80 8.38 -1.54
C MET A 114 7.58 9.49 -0.52
N LEU A 115 6.32 9.87 -0.37
CA LEU A 115 5.82 10.73 0.70
C LEU A 115 4.72 10.00 1.44
N ILE A 116 4.64 10.20 2.76
CA ILE A 116 3.63 9.53 3.59
C ILE A 116 2.87 10.56 4.42
N GLU A 117 1.55 10.60 4.27
CA GLU A 117 0.73 11.64 4.89
C GLU A 117 0.84 11.66 6.43
N SER A 118 0.98 10.49 7.05
CA SER A 118 1.12 10.36 8.51
C SER A 118 2.54 10.60 9.03
N ASP A 119 3.50 10.88 8.15
CA ASP A 119 4.83 11.33 8.55
C ASP A 119 4.80 12.85 8.81
N PRO A 120 5.17 13.31 10.02
CA PRO A 120 5.23 14.73 10.35
C PRO A 120 6.08 15.56 9.38
N GLU A 121 7.14 15.01 8.81
CA GLU A 121 8.04 15.70 7.87
C GLU A 121 7.42 15.86 6.48
N ASP A 122 6.43 15.03 6.14
CA ASP A 122 5.76 15.03 4.84
C ASP A 122 4.43 15.80 4.83
N LYS A 123 4.01 16.32 5.99
CA LYS A 123 2.74 17.02 6.15
C LYS A 123 2.60 18.19 5.17
N GLY A 124 1.59 18.11 4.30
CA GLY A 124 1.31 19.13 3.29
C GLY A 124 2.23 19.12 2.06
N ARG A 125 3.14 18.14 1.95
CA ARG A 125 4.05 17.99 0.79
C ARG A 125 3.47 17.14 -0.33
N ILE A 126 2.46 16.31 -0.06
CA ILE A 126 1.81 15.45 -1.06
C ILE A 126 0.99 16.32 -2.03
N PRO A 127 1.36 16.39 -3.33
CA PRO A 127 0.61 17.18 -4.29
C PRO A 127 -0.76 16.56 -4.55
N THR A 128 -1.79 17.39 -4.63
CA THR A 128 -3.19 16.96 -4.85
C THR A 128 -3.65 17.08 -6.30
N ALA A 129 -2.88 17.76 -7.16
CA ALA A 129 -3.21 17.98 -8.57
C ALA A 129 -2.00 17.74 -9.49
N ALA A 130 -2.29 17.29 -10.71
CA ALA A 130 -1.29 17.14 -11.77
C ALA A 130 -0.80 18.49 -12.30
N PRO A 131 0.44 18.57 -12.86
CA PRO A 131 1.45 17.52 -12.91
C PRO A 131 2.07 17.35 -11.52
N PHE A 132 2.05 16.13 -10.97
CA PHE A 132 2.59 15.83 -9.64
C PHE A 132 4.10 16.13 -9.66
N ALA A 133 4.46 17.37 -9.32
CA ALA A 133 5.79 17.88 -9.51
C ALA A 133 6.74 17.23 -8.50
N THR A 134 7.89 16.79 -8.96
CA THR A 134 9.00 16.38 -8.09
C THR A 134 9.79 17.59 -7.57
N ALA A 135 9.40 18.81 -7.97
CA ALA A 135 10.02 20.05 -7.50
C ALA A 135 9.84 20.17 -5.98
N GLY A 136 10.95 20.23 -5.25
CA GLY A 136 10.96 20.23 -3.78
C GLY A 136 11.07 18.85 -3.13
N LEU A 137 11.16 17.77 -3.93
CA LEU A 137 11.57 16.46 -3.45
C LEU A 137 13.10 16.38 -3.44
N GLY A 138 13.64 15.94 -2.31
CA GLY A 138 15.07 15.82 -2.07
C GLY A 138 15.53 14.37 -2.01
N ASN A 139 16.78 14.19 -1.60
CA ASN A 139 17.33 12.86 -1.35
C ASN A 139 16.52 12.12 -0.28
N ASP A 140 15.96 12.82 0.71
CA ASP A 140 15.23 12.19 1.81
C ASP A 140 13.86 11.62 1.41
N ASP A 141 13.32 12.04 0.27
CA ASP A 141 12.07 11.51 -0.29
C ASP A 141 12.31 10.38 -1.28
N ARG A 142 13.57 10.11 -1.62
CA ARG A 142 13.92 9.16 -2.68
C ARG A 142 13.75 7.73 -2.21
N ILE A 143 13.25 6.86 -3.08
CA ILE A 143 13.16 5.43 -2.83
C ILE A 143 13.59 4.65 -4.07
N PHE A 144 14.18 3.46 -3.85
CA PHE A 144 14.59 2.53 -4.90
C PHE A 144 15.60 3.05 -5.94
N GLU A 145 16.32 4.15 -5.68
CA GLU A 145 17.46 4.60 -6.50
C GLU A 145 18.67 3.69 -6.28
N ARG A 146 18.70 2.58 -7.01
CA ARG A 146 19.83 1.66 -7.11
C ARG A 146 19.80 0.95 -8.45
N ASN A 147 20.97 0.75 -9.07
CA ASN A 147 21.10 -0.20 -10.17
C ASN A 147 20.82 -1.63 -9.64
N GLN A 148 19.65 -2.16 -9.99
CA GLN A 148 19.17 -3.44 -9.45
C GLN A 148 18.44 -4.26 -10.51
N GLY A 149 18.93 -5.48 -10.74
CA GLY A 149 18.32 -6.41 -11.67
C GLY A 149 18.44 -6.01 -13.15
N PRO A 150 17.80 -6.79 -14.05
CA PRO A 150 17.21 -8.11 -13.79
C PRO A 150 18.26 -9.14 -13.28
N PRO A 151 17.89 -10.14 -12.45
CA PRO A 151 16.55 -10.49 -11.99
C PRO A 151 16.01 -9.57 -10.88
N TRP A 152 14.75 -9.77 -10.48
CA TRP A 152 14.13 -9.08 -9.34
C TRP A 152 14.99 -9.17 -8.08
N ALA A 153 15.09 -8.07 -7.34
CA ALA A 153 15.72 -8.09 -6.03
C ALA A 153 15.06 -7.09 -5.06
N TRP A 154 15.29 -7.27 -3.77
CA TRP A 154 14.74 -6.42 -2.73
C TRP A 154 15.46 -5.07 -2.72
N GLY A 155 14.74 -4.01 -3.07
CA GLY A 155 15.16 -2.62 -2.97
C GLY A 155 15.14 -2.18 -1.52
N VAL A 156 16.29 -2.31 -0.86
CA VAL A 156 16.52 -1.82 0.50
C VAL A 156 17.79 -1.00 0.51
N LYS A 157 17.72 0.26 0.93
CA LYS A 157 18.89 1.07 1.26
C LYS A 157 18.94 1.23 2.79
N PRO A 158 19.91 0.61 3.47
CA PRO A 158 20.01 0.75 4.92
C PRO A 158 20.23 2.23 5.28
N SER A 159 19.29 2.75 6.09
CA SER A 159 19.31 4.03 6.81
C SER A 159 19.46 5.33 6.01
N LYS A 160 19.17 5.36 4.70
CA LYS A 160 19.26 6.59 3.91
C LYS A 160 18.02 6.70 3.01
N GLU A 161 17.44 7.90 2.97
CA GLU A 161 16.32 8.29 2.09
C GLU A 161 14.95 7.79 2.59
N ALA A 162 13.92 7.72 1.74
CA ALA A 162 12.54 7.43 2.15
C ALA A 162 12.26 5.98 2.56
N HIS A 163 13.31 5.18 2.78
CA HIS A 163 13.19 3.81 3.31
C HIS A 163 12.80 3.76 4.78
N ILE A 164 12.92 4.86 5.52
CA ILE A 164 12.55 4.96 6.93
C ILE A 164 11.67 6.20 7.11
N LYS A 165 10.48 6.02 7.68
CA LYS A 165 9.52 7.10 7.95
C LYS A 165 8.94 6.94 9.35
N THR A 166 8.66 8.05 10.03
CA THR A 166 8.04 8.01 11.36
C THR A 166 6.55 8.20 11.21
N LEU A 167 5.77 7.14 11.39
CA LEU A 167 4.31 7.20 11.27
C LEU A 167 3.68 7.58 12.62
N ALA A 168 2.73 8.51 12.60
CA ALA A 168 1.91 8.81 13.78
C ALA A 168 0.87 7.72 14.06
N ASP A 169 0.52 7.53 15.34
CA ASP A 169 -0.62 6.72 15.75
C ASP A 169 -1.91 7.30 15.16
N GLY A 170 -2.60 6.52 14.30
CA GLY A 170 -3.97 6.64 13.75
C GLY A 170 -4.82 7.91 13.94
N LYS A 171 -4.23 9.09 14.01
CA LYS A 171 -4.87 10.38 14.19
C LYS A 171 -4.28 11.33 13.15
N MET A 172 -4.93 11.36 12.00
CA MET A 172 -5.01 12.56 11.18
C MET A 172 -6.44 13.08 11.22
#